data_AF-A0A7T5EL51-F1
#
_entry.id   AF-A0A7T5EL51-F1
#
_cell.length_a   1.000
_cell.length_b   1.000
_cell.length_c   1.000
_cell.angle_alpha   90.00
_cell.angle_beta   90.00
_cell.angle_gamma   90.00
#
_symmetry.space_group_name_H-M   'P 1'
#
loop_
_entity.id
_entity.type
_entity.pdbx_description
1 polymer ?
#
loop_
_entity_poly.entity_id
_entity_poly.type
_entity_poly.pdbx_seq_one_letter_code
_entity_poly.pdbx_strand_id
1 'polypeptide(L)'
;MVKGKYSEIKKGTIHFLLIALVFLMGCSESQNWVHTLQGSSDHWEASLEIKPVDNDPNVEAVYVGKIRLKSQVKLKSAHYEVQIRGGNPAGNLRHDLIKLQNHETVKIFESIPNFVTPIFHKSMTEEELASIFSDLKFKISWEDDNGQHVEEIILGTITIGR
;
A
#
# COMPACT_ATOMS: atom_id res chain seq x y z
N MET A 1 -22.43 62.93 32.46
CA MET A 1 -21.77 62.87 31.13
C MET A 1 -20.72 61.77 31.17
N VAL A 2 -21.05 60.55 30.72
CA VAL A 2 -20.10 59.43 30.61
C VAL A 2 -20.36 58.77 29.26
N LYS A 3 -19.55 59.11 28.25
CA LYS A 3 -19.60 58.47 26.93
C LYS A 3 -18.80 57.17 27.00
N GLY A 4 -19.43 56.08 26.58
CA GLY A 4 -18.95 54.71 26.71
C GLY A 4 -17.68 54.43 25.91
N LYS A 5 -16.68 53.89 26.61
CA LYS A 5 -15.50 53.20 26.05
C LYS A 5 -15.89 51.77 25.67
N TYR A 6 -16.53 51.56 24.51
CA TYR A 6 -16.77 50.21 23.97
C TYR A 6 -16.60 50.14 22.44
N SER A 7 -15.74 50.99 21.85
CA SER A 7 -15.58 51.07 20.39
C SER A 7 -14.26 50.53 19.85
N GLU A 8 -13.33 50.09 20.68
CA GLU A 8 -11.98 49.70 20.22
C GLU A 8 -11.75 48.17 20.25
N ILE A 9 -12.49 47.44 21.09
CA ILE A 9 -12.27 46.00 21.30
C ILE A 9 -12.78 45.16 20.12
N LYS A 10 -13.72 45.68 19.30
CA LYS A 10 -14.39 44.88 18.25
C LYS A 10 -13.57 44.63 16.98
N LYS A 11 -12.54 45.45 16.68
CA LYS A 11 -11.76 45.32 15.44
C LYS A 11 -10.61 44.32 15.57
N GLY A 12 -9.96 44.24 16.73
CA GLY A 12 -8.86 43.31 16.98
C GLY A 12 -9.31 41.84 17.03
N THR A 13 -10.50 41.58 17.60
CA THR A 13 -11.05 40.21 17.73
C THR A 13 -11.42 39.60 16.38
N ILE A 14 -11.90 40.40 15.43
CA ILE A 14 -12.29 39.93 14.09
C ILE A 14 -11.06 39.55 13.25
N HIS A 15 -9.96 40.32 13.36
CA HIS A 15 -8.71 40.01 12.64
C HIS A 15 -8.05 38.73 13.19
N PHE A 16 -8.11 38.51 14.50
CA PHE A 16 -7.62 37.27 15.13
C PHE A 16 -8.44 36.04 14.69
N LEU A 17 -9.77 36.18 14.57
CA LEU A 17 -10.65 35.11 14.11
C LEU A 17 -10.41 34.73 12.64
N LEU A 18 -10.15 35.72 11.77
CA LEU A 18 -9.85 35.50 10.35
C LEU A 18 -8.51 34.79 10.14
N ILE A 19 -7.48 35.15 10.90
CA ILE A 19 -6.17 34.47 10.86
C ILE A 19 -6.30 33.02 11.35
N ALA A 20 -7.05 32.77 12.42
CA ALA A 20 -7.33 31.42 12.90
C ALA A 20 -8.09 30.56 11.87
N LEU A 21 -9.03 31.16 11.11
CA LEU A 21 -9.77 30.46 10.06
C LEU A 21 -8.87 30.07 8.87
N VAL A 22 -7.90 30.92 8.50
CA VAL A 22 -6.93 30.64 7.43
C VAL A 22 -5.94 29.54 7.86
N PHE A 23 -5.53 29.49 9.13
CA PHE A 23 -4.69 28.41 9.65
C PHE A 23 -5.43 27.07 9.75
N LEU A 24 -6.76 27.05 9.93
CA LEU A 24 -7.58 25.84 9.92
C LEU A 24 -7.85 25.27 8.52
N MET A 25 -7.70 26.08 7.47
CA MET A 25 -7.93 25.68 6.07
C MET A 25 -6.66 25.16 5.36
N GLY A 26 -5.50 25.17 6.02
CA GLY A 26 -4.19 24.93 5.40
C GLY A 26 -3.59 23.52 5.56
N CYS A 27 -4.28 22.58 6.20
CA CYS A 27 -3.85 21.18 6.23
C CYS A 27 -4.75 20.34 5.33
N SER A 28 -4.67 20.55 4.01
CA SER A 28 -4.97 19.42 3.12
C SER A 28 -3.82 18.44 3.28
N GLU A 29 -3.92 17.54 4.26
CA GLU A 29 -3.09 16.35 4.30
C GLU A 29 -3.24 15.68 2.94
N SER A 30 -2.17 15.67 2.13
CA SER A 30 -2.06 14.72 1.04
C SER A 30 -2.35 13.36 1.65
N GLN A 31 -3.36 12.68 1.12
CA GLN A 31 -3.95 11.52 1.74
C GLN A 31 -2.96 10.34 1.67
N ASN A 32 -2.01 10.27 2.60
CA ASN A 32 -0.98 9.22 2.65
C ASN A 32 -1.51 7.93 3.30
N TRP A 33 -2.63 7.38 2.81
CA TRP A 33 -3.11 6.09 3.29
C TRP A 33 -2.40 4.95 2.55
N VAL A 34 -2.14 3.84 3.25
CA VAL A 34 -1.60 2.62 2.65
C VAL A 34 -2.32 1.45 3.31
N HIS A 35 -2.90 0.57 2.51
CA HIS A 35 -3.42 -0.71 2.96
C HIS A 35 -2.43 -1.82 2.60
N THR A 36 -2.10 -2.68 3.55
CA THR A 36 -1.13 -3.75 3.36
C THR A 36 -1.76 -5.10 3.65
N LEU A 37 -1.72 -5.98 2.66
CA LEU A 37 -2.06 -7.39 2.80
C LEU A 37 -0.76 -8.19 2.85
N GLN A 38 -0.68 -9.21 3.70
CA GLN A 38 0.51 -10.02 3.86
C GLN A 38 0.16 -11.50 4.02
N GLY A 39 1.09 -12.35 3.65
CA GLY A 39 0.98 -13.79 3.82
C GLY A 39 2.35 -14.43 3.76
N SER A 40 2.43 -15.70 4.16
CA SER A 40 3.68 -16.45 4.05
C SER A 40 3.43 -17.93 3.82
N SER A 41 4.41 -18.58 3.18
CA SER A 41 4.55 -20.03 3.04
C SER A 41 5.79 -20.49 3.80
N ASP A 42 6.31 -21.69 3.56
CA ASP A 42 7.52 -22.15 4.26
C ASP A 42 8.75 -21.30 3.92
N HIS A 43 8.97 -20.97 2.64
CA HIS A 43 10.19 -20.29 2.20
C HIS A 43 9.99 -18.81 1.90
N TRP A 44 8.74 -18.34 1.77
CA TRP A 44 8.46 -17.01 1.23
C TRP A 44 7.49 -16.21 2.10
N GLU A 45 7.72 -14.90 2.15
CA GLU A 45 6.75 -13.89 2.56
C GLU A 45 6.35 -13.09 1.34
N ALA A 46 5.07 -12.74 1.25
CA ALA A 46 4.56 -11.86 0.22
C ALA A 46 3.71 -10.76 0.85
N SER A 47 3.73 -9.58 0.23
CA SER A 47 2.83 -8.49 0.58
C SER A 47 2.31 -7.76 -0.65
N LEU A 48 1.10 -7.22 -0.51
CA LEU A 48 0.50 -6.31 -1.45
C LEU A 48 0.21 -5.00 -0.73
N GLU A 49 0.83 -3.91 -1.19
CA GLU A 49 0.51 -2.56 -0.75
C GLU A 49 -0.42 -1.90 -1.75
N ILE A 50 -1.47 -1.26 -1.24
CA ILE A 50 -2.43 -0.46 -1.98
C ILE A 50 -2.32 0.95 -1.44
N LYS A 51 -1.91 1.88 -2.29
CA LYS A 51 -1.65 3.27 -1.89
C LYS A 51 -2.13 4.22 -2.98
N PRO A 52 -2.50 5.47 -2.64
CA PRO A 52 -2.90 6.45 -3.61
C PRO A 52 -1.73 6.86 -4.51
N VAL A 53 -2.07 7.40 -5.69
CA VAL A 53 -1.08 7.97 -6.60
C VAL A 53 -0.98 9.46 -6.33
N ASP A 54 0.16 9.91 -5.81
CA ASP A 54 0.36 11.29 -5.39
C ASP A 54 0.31 12.33 -6.53
N ASN A 55 0.37 11.87 -7.80
CA ASN A 55 0.58 12.73 -8.97
C ASN A 55 -0.42 12.54 -10.13
N ASP A 56 -1.47 11.74 -9.97
CA ASP A 56 -2.51 11.60 -11.00
C ASP A 56 -3.91 11.63 -10.37
N PRO A 57 -4.67 12.73 -10.55
CA PRO A 57 -6.01 12.84 -9.97
C PRO A 57 -7.02 11.86 -10.59
N ASN A 58 -6.67 11.17 -11.67
CA ASN A 58 -7.50 10.17 -12.33
C ASN A 58 -7.12 8.73 -11.94
N VAL A 59 -6.08 8.54 -11.14
CA VAL A 59 -5.63 7.22 -10.66
C VAL A 59 -5.71 7.17 -9.15
N GLU A 60 -6.69 6.42 -8.66
CA GLU A 60 -7.03 6.44 -7.23
C GLU A 60 -6.11 5.56 -6.38
N ALA A 61 -5.53 4.51 -6.96
CA ALA A 61 -4.60 3.64 -6.26
C ALA A 61 -3.63 2.91 -7.20
N VAL A 62 -2.47 2.55 -6.65
CA VAL A 62 -1.51 1.63 -7.26
C VAL A 62 -1.33 0.40 -6.37
N TYR A 63 -1.20 -0.76 -7.00
CA TYR A 63 -0.84 -2.01 -6.35
C TYR A 63 0.65 -2.25 -6.45
N VAL A 64 1.29 -2.50 -5.31
CA VAL A 64 2.72 -2.80 -5.23
C VAL A 64 2.89 -4.17 -4.60
N GLY A 65 3.23 -5.16 -5.42
CA GLY A 65 3.53 -6.51 -4.96
C GLY A 65 4.98 -6.65 -4.54
N LYS A 66 5.22 -7.23 -3.37
CA LYS A 66 6.55 -7.49 -2.83
C LYS A 66 6.66 -8.93 -2.35
N ILE A 67 7.87 -9.47 -2.42
CA ILE A 67 8.21 -10.77 -1.84
C ILE A 67 9.53 -10.70 -1.08
N ARG A 68 9.73 -11.67 -0.20
CA ARG A 68 10.97 -11.87 0.55
C ARG A 68 11.19 -13.37 0.74
N LEU A 69 12.44 -13.81 0.60
CA LEU A 69 12.83 -15.18 0.94
C LEU A 69 13.13 -15.25 2.45
N LYS A 70 12.44 -16.16 3.16
CA LYS A 70 12.66 -16.43 4.60
C LYS A 70 13.77 -17.45 4.84
N SER A 71 13.90 -18.40 3.94
CA SER A 71 14.80 -19.53 4.08
C SER A 71 16.21 -19.20 3.59
N GLN A 72 17.19 -20.01 3.99
CA GLN A 72 18.59 -19.85 3.58
C GLN A 72 18.91 -20.63 2.30
N VAL A 73 17.91 -20.95 1.48
CA VAL A 73 18.10 -21.74 0.27
C VAL A 73 18.85 -20.95 -0.79
N LYS A 74 19.74 -21.63 -1.52
CA LYS A 74 20.48 -21.02 -2.61
C LYS A 74 19.69 -21.10 -3.91
N LEU A 75 18.91 -20.06 -4.18
CA LEU A 75 18.14 -19.93 -5.42
C LEU A 75 19.04 -19.94 -6.68
N LYS A 76 18.71 -20.81 -7.64
CA LYS A 76 19.24 -20.77 -9.02
C LYS A 76 18.34 -19.97 -9.95
N SER A 77 17.03 -20.10 -9.76
CA SER A 77 16.02 -19.37 -10.50
C SER A 77 14.78 -19.16 -9.64
N ALA A 78 14.02 -18.12 -9.95
CA ALA A 78 12.72 -17.88 -9.35
C ALA A 78 11.82 -17.11 -10.33
N HIS A 79 10.54 -17.46 -10.34
CA HIS A 79 9.48 -16.89 -11.14
C HIS A 79 8.27 -16.66 -10.24
N TYR A 80 7.59 -15.53 -10.44
CA TYR A 80 6.37 -15.23 -9.73
C TYR A 80 5.19 -15.12 -10.72
N GLU A 81 4.03 -15.53 -10.24
CA GLU A 81 2.72 -15.27 -10.85
C GLU A 81 1.81 -14.75 -9.74
N VAL A 82 1.12 -13.65 -9.96
CA VAL A 82 0.16 -13.13 -8.98
C VAL A 82 -1.21 -13.04 -9.63
N GLN A 83 -2.20 -13.65 -8.97
CA GLN A 83 -3.60 -13.50 -9.31
C GLN A 83 -4.16 -12.35 -8.50
N ILE A 84 -4.24 -11.19 -9.13
CA ILE A 84 -4.93 -10.03 -8.57
C ILE A 84 -6.20 -9.81 -9.37
N ARG A 85 -7.21 -9.23 -8.74
CA ARG A 85 -8.32 -8.73 -9.51
C ARG A 85 -7.75 -7.64 -10.46
N GLY A 86 -8.10 -7.66 -11.74
CA GLY A 86 -7.73 -6.62 -12.71
C GLY A 86 -6.38 -6.82 -13.41
N GLY A 87 -5.68 -7.93 -13.17
CA GLY A 87 -4.46 -8.29 -13.88
C GLY A 87 -3.82 -9.58 -13.36
N ASN A 88 -2.88 -10.14 -14.12
CA ASN A 88 -2.10 -11.29 -13.67
C ASN A 88 -0.60 -11.00 -13.88
N PRO A 89 0.01 -10.13 -13.07
CA PRO A 89 1.42 -9.82 -13.23
C PRO A 89 2.25 -11.07 -12.97
N ALA A 90 3.21 -11.31 -13.85
CA ALA A 90 4.12 -12.44 -13.77
C ALA A 90 5.51 -12.03 -14.28
N GLY A 91 6.56 -12.65 -13.75
CA GLY A 91 7.91 -12.23 -14.08
C GLY A 91 9.01 -13.12 -13.51
N ASN A 92 10.17 -13.04 -14.14
CA ASN A 92 11.37 -13.75 -13.70
C ASN A 92 12.20 -12.86 -12.77
N LEU A 93 12.72 -13.44 -11.69
CA LEU A 93 13.44 -12.72 -10.63
C LEU A 93 14.96 -12.77 -10.79
N ARG A 94 15.46 -13.03 -12.01
CA ARG A 94 16.89 -13.29 -12.29
C ARG A 94 17.83 -12.20 -11.73
N HIS A 95 17.43 -10.93 -11.82
CA HIS A 95 18.23 -9.80 -11.35
C HIS A 95 18.12 -9.54 -9.84
N ASP A 96 17.12 -10.12 -9.18
CA ASP A 96 16.82 -9.91 -7.77
C ASP A 96 17.20 -11.11 -6.90
N LEU A 97 17.70 -12.21 -7.48
CA LEU A 97 18.09 -13.41 -6.72
C LEU A 97 19.08 -13.10 -5.60
N ILE A 98 20.05 -12.21 -5.82
CA ILE A 98 21.04 -11.82 -4.80
C ILE A 98 20.36 -11.12 -3.63
N LYS A 99 19.45 -10.17 -3.91
CA LYS A 99 18.68 -9.46 -2.89
C LYS A 99 17.81 -10.43 -2.09
N LEU A 100 17.14 -11.36 -2.78
CA LEU A 100 16.33 -12.39 -2.14
C LEU A 100 17.17 -13.30 -1.24
N GLN A 101 18.35 -13.73 -1.68
CA GLN A 101 19.28 -14.52 -0.87
C GLN A 101 19.81 -13.77 0.35
N ASN A 102 19.89 -12.43 0.29
CA ASN A 102 20.21 -11.57 1.43
C ASN A 102 18.99 -11.28 2.33
N HIS A 103 17.86 -11.96 2.11
CA HIS A 103 16.60 -11.73 2.81
C HIS A 103 16.06 -10.30 2.66
N GLU A 104 16.39 -9.60 1.57
CA GLU A 104 15.83 -8.30 1.26
C GLU A 104 14.44 -8.45 0.65
N THR A 105 13.57 -7.46 0.93
CA THR A 105 12.26 -7.38 0.30
C THR A 105 12.39 -6.80 -1.12
N VAL A 106 11.88 -7.53 -2.11
CA VAL A 106 11.94 -7.15 -3.52
C VAL A 106 10.55 -6.77 -4.01
N LYS A 107 10.43 -5.61 -4.67
CA LYS A 107 9.23 -5.23 -5.43
C LYS A 107 9.20 -6.03 -6.73
N ILE A 108 8.16 -6.82 -6.91
CA ILE A 108 8.03 -7.71 -8.07
C ILE A 108 7.13 -7.13 -9.16
N PHE A 109 6.13 -6.34 -8.79
CA PHE A 109 5.33 -5.58 -9.74
C PHE A 109 4.81 -4.28 -9.11
N GLU A 110 4.45 -3.36 -9.99
CA GLU A 110 3.69 -2.15 -9.69
C GLU A 110 2.66 -1.97 -10.80
N SER A 111 1.37 -1.96 -10.46
CA SER A 111 0.30 -1.92 -11.46
C SER A 111 -0.84 -1.03 -11.00
N ILE A 112 -1.37 -0.24 -11.93
CA ILE A 112 -2.63 0.46 -11.75
C ILE A 112 -3.76 -0.53 -12.08
N PRO A 113 -4.71 -0.76 -11.17
CA PRO A 113 -5.82 -1.67 -11.43
C PRO A 113 -6.72 -1.16 -12.57
N ASN A 114 -6.96 -2.00 -13.59
CA ASN A 114 -7.83 -1.68 -14.73
C ASN A 114 -9.30 -1.97 -14.43
N PHE A 115 -9.90 -1.32 -13.42
CA PHE A 115 -11.32 -1.49 -13.10
C PHE A 115 -12.18 -0.31 -13.49
N VAL A 116 -13.47 -0.62 -13.71
CA VAL A 116 -14.55 0.35 -13.78
C VAL A 116 -15.01 0.78 -12.36
N THR A 117 -14.58 0.08 -11.29
CA THR A 117 -14.70 0.37 -9.83
C THR A 117 -14.30 -0.90 -9.03
N PRO A 118 -13.90 -0.85 -7.74
CA PRO A 118 -14.16 0.18 -6.74
C PRO A 118 -13.04 1.21 -6.60
N ILE A 119 -13.46 2.42 -6.27
CA ILE A 119 -12.59 3.50 -5.83
C ILE A 119 -12.05 3.10 -4.47
N PHE A 120 -10.75 2.81 -4.38
CA PHE A 120 -10.12 2.62 -3.08
C PHE A 120 -10.14 3.95 -2.32
N HIS A 121 -10.65 3.93 -1.10
CA HIS A 121 -10.75 5.11 -0.26
C HIS A 121 -10.14 4.82 1.11
N LYS A 122 -9.58 5.86 1.73
CA LYS A 122 -9.01 5.80 3.10
C LYS A 122 -9.93 5.22 4.17
N SER A 123 -11.25 5.26 3.94
CA SER A 123 -12.27 4.83 4.89
C SER A 123 -12.71 3.38 4.69
N MET A 124 -12.14 2.67 3.72
CA MET A 124 -12.42 1.24 3.56
C MET A 124 -11.97 0.49 4.79
N THR A 125 -12.89 -0.32 5.29
CA THR A 125 -12.69 -1.23 6.41
C THR A 125 -11.83 -2.41 5.99
N GLU A 126 -11.23 -3.09 6.97
CA GLU A 126 -10.46 -4.30 6.71
C GLU A 126 -11.33 -5.40 6.11
N GLU A 127 -12.60 -5.50 6.51
CA GLU A 127 -13.57 -6.45 5.95
C GLU A 127 -13.87 -6.17 4.48
N GLU A 128 -14.02 -4.90 4.10
CA GLU A 128 -14.23 -4.51 2.70
C GLU A 128 -13.02 -4.85 1.84
N LEU A 129 -11.82 -4.58 2.34
CA LEU A 129 -10.57 -4.94 1.65
C LEU A 129 -10.40 -6.46 1.56
N ALA A 130 -10.61 -7.18 2.65
CA ALA A 130 -10.55 -8.64 2.67
C ALA A 130 -11.56 -9.27 1.69
N SER A 131 -12.76 -8.70 1.57
CA SER A 131 -13.74 -9.14 0.58
C SER A 131 -13.27 -8.91 -0.85
N ILE A 132 -12.66 -7.76 -1.14
CA ILE A 132 -12.14 -7.43 -2.50
C ILE A 132 -10.99 -8.37 -2.89
N PHE A 133 -10.14 -8.72 -1.93
CA PHE A 133 -8.90 -9.49 -2.14
C PHE A 133 -8.97 -10.94 -1.64
N SER A 134 -10.17 -11.47 -1.41
CA SER A 134 -10.38 -12.84 -0.92
C SER A 134 -9.76 -13.93 -1.82
N ASP A 135 -9.63 -13.64 -3.12
CA ASP A 135 -9.04 -14.55 -4.11
C ASP A 135 -7.56 -14.25 -4.43
N LEU A 136 -6.92 -13.32 -3.70
CA LEU A 136 -5.55 -12.87 -3.95
C LEU A 136 -4.53 -13.96 -3.63
N LYS A 137 -3.78 -14.38 -4.65
CA LYS A 137 -2.78 -15.45 -4.53
C LYS A 137 -1.47 -15.08 -5.19
N PHE A 138 -0.38 -15.30 -4.46
CA PHE A 138 0.97 -15.24 -4.99
C PHE A 138 1.46 -16.66 -5.17
N LYS A 139 1.86 -17.00 -6.39
CA LYS A 139 2.50 -18.27 -6.72
C LYS A 139 3.95 -18.02 -7.05
N ILE A 140 4.85 -18.69 -6.35
CA ILE A 140 6.29 -18.57 -6.55
C ILE A 140 6.83 -19.94 -6.95
N SER A 141 7.40 -20.02 -8.13
CA SER A 141 8.12 -21.21 -8.62
C SER A 141 9.60 -20.94 -8.57
N TRP A 142 10.39 -21.82 -7.97
CA TRP A 142 11.82 -21.61 -7.75
C TRP A 142 12.63 -22.89 -7.87
N GLU A 143 13.93 -22.76 -8.08
CA GLU A 143 14.85 -23.88 -8.23
C GLU A 143 16.07 -23.70 -7.34
N ASP A 144 16.53 -24.78 -6.71
CA ASP A 144 17.78 -24.86 -5.96
C ASP A 144 18.61 -26.10 -6.33
N ASP A 145 19.48 -26.55 -5.43
CA ASP A 145 20.26 -27.78 -5.62
C ASP A 145 19.44 -29.07 -5.46
N ASN A 146 18.25 -29.00 -4.85
CA ASN A 146 17.38 -30.14 -4.60
C ASN A 146 16.30 -30.31 -5.69
N GLY A 147 16.07 -29.31 -6.52
CA GLY A 147 15.18 -29.38 -7.67
C GLY A 147 14.27 -28.17 -7.81
N GLN A 148 13.12 -28.39 -8.44
CA GLN A 148 12.09 -27.37 -8.65
C GLN A 148 11.02 -27.44 -7.56
N HIS A 149 10.57 -26.27 -7.12
CA HIS A 149 9.62 -26.08 -6.04
C HIS A 149 8.55 -25.07 -6.45
N VAL A 150 7.35 -25.22 -5.91
CA VAL A 150 6.23 -24.29 -6.12
C VAL A 150 5.52 -24.07 -4.80
N GLU A 151 5.33 -22.79 -4.44
CA GLU A 151 4.58 -22.39 -3.25
C GLU A 151 3.50 -21.38 -3.61
N GLU A 152 2.36 -21.51 -2.95
CA GLU A 152 1.26 -20.55 -3.02
C GLU A 152 1.11 -19.84 -1.68
N ILE A 153 0.94 -18.53 -1.73
CA ILE A 153 0.76 -17.66 -0.58
C ILE A 153 -0.59 -16.95 -0.76
N ILE A 154 -1.49 -17.21 0.18
CA ILE A 154 -2.75 -16.48 0.30
C ILE A 154 -2.47 -15.27 1.20
N LEU A 155 -2.86 -14.08 0.74
CA LEU A 155 -2.67 -12.87 1.54
C LEU A 155 -3.89 -12.62 2.44
N GLY A 156 -3.62 -12.33 3.71
CA GLY A 156 -4.61 -11.83 4.67
C GLY A 156 -4.35 -10.36 5.02
N THR A 157 -5.35 -9.69 5.57
CA THR A 157 -5.16 -8.38 6.20
C THR A 157 -4.31 -8.52 7.46
N ILE A 158 -3.29 -7.68 7.61
CA ILE A 158 -2.58 -7.51 8.88
C ILE A 158 -2.70 -6.04 9.30
N THR A 159 -3.31 -5.81 10.46
CA THR A 159 -3.35 -4.52 11.13
C THR A 159 -1.96 -4.19 11.66
N ILE A 160 -1.26 -3.21 11.07
CA ILE A 160 -0.12 -2.57 11.76
C ILE A 160 -0.73 -1.52 12.68
N GLY A 161 -0.87 -1.87 13.97
CA GLY A 161 -1.29 -0.92 15.01
C GLY A 161 -0.38 0.30 15.00
N ARG A 162 -0.99 1.49 14.91
CA ARG A 162 -0.34 2.77 15.21
C ARG A 162 -0.15 2.92 16.71
#